data_AF-A0A6C0IU26-F1
#
_entry.id   AF-A0A6C0IU26-F1
#
_cell.length_a   1.000
_cell.length_b   1.000
_cell.length_c   1.000
_cell.angle_alpha   90.00
_cell.angle_beta   90.00
_cell.angle_gamma   90.00
#
_symmetry.space_group_name_H-M   'P 1'
#
loop_
_entity.id
_entity.type
_entity.pdbx_description
1 polymer ?
#
loop_
_entity_poly.entity_id
_entity_poly.type
_entity_poly.pdbx_seq_one_letter_code
_entity_poly.pdbx_strand_id
1 'polypeptide(L)'
;MSLQLESYFNSSNSNNTLLYAVIIAIIFFVFILPILEKKHLEEEMVVKENMESLKNSKKIRKLDTNKCSTDCCNHTQWPVPHMPNKKPSKYIGSNLMCNGNGGGCLCVTKEDKDYLSKRGKNFLPCTK
;
A
#
# COMPACT_ATOMS: atom_id res chain seq x y z
N MET A 1 -16.10 -40.73 23.05
CA MET A 1 -15.19 -40.34 24.15
C MET A 1 -15.15 -38.82 24.25
N SER A 2 -16.33 -38.20 24.43
CA SER A 2 -16.47 -36.74 24.34
C SER A 2 -17.61 -36.18 25.20
N LEU A 3 -18.48 -37.04 25.75
CA LEU A 3 -19.68 -36.61 26.50
C LEU A 3 -19.52 -36.67 28.02
N GLN A 4 -18.41 -37.21 28.54
CA GLN A 4 -18.17 -37.31 29.99
C GLN A 4 -17.35 -36.16 30.58
N LEU A 5 -16.74 -35.31 29.73
CA LEU A 5 -15.97 -34.15 30.21
C LEU A 5 -16.86 -32.94 30.51
N GLU A 6 -18.02 -32.81 29.86
CA GLU A 6 -18.94 -31.69 30.05
C GLU A 6 -19.82 -31.84 31.30
N SER A 7 -20.09 -33.07 31.75
CA SER A 7 -20.96 -33.31 32.92
C SER A 7 -20.26 -33.13 34.27
N TYR A 8 -18.91 -33.10 34.32
CA TYR A 8 -18.15 -32.97 35.57
C TYR A 8 -17.96 -31.52 36.04
N PHE A 9 -18.12 -30.52 35.16
CA PHE A 9 -17.99 -29.11 35.54
C PHE A 9 -19.29 -28.44 36.02
N ASN A 10 -20.45 -29.11 35.89
CA ASN A 10 -21.74 -28.40 35.89
C ASN A 10 -22.60 -28.52 37.16
N SER A 11 -22.11 -29.04 38.29
CA SER A 11 -22.99 -29.29 39.45
C SER A 11 -22.51 -28.79 40.83
N SER A 12 -21.35 -28.16 40.95
CA SER A 12 -20.91 -27.52 42.22
C SER A 12 -19.95 -26.32 42.03
N ASN A 13 -19.48 -26.09 40.79
CA ASN A 13 -18.37 -25.20 40.44
C ASN A 13 -18.77 -23.87 39.78
N SER A 14 -20.06 -23.56 39.61
CA SER A 14 -20.52 -22.38 38.83
C SER A 14 -19.97 -21.06 39.37
N ASN A 15 -19.95 -20.87 40.70
CA ASN A 15 -19.42 -19.66 41.33
C ASN A 15 -17.89 -19.54 41.18
N ASN A 16 -17.17 -20.65 41.26
CA ASN A 16 -15.71 -20.67 41.09
C ASN A 16 -15.33 -20.43 39.63
N THR A 17 -16.05 -21.04 38.68
CA THR A 17 -15.85 -20.83 37.24
C THR A 17 -16.13 -19.38 36.86
N LEU A 18 -17.18 -18.77 37.41
CA LEU A 18 -17.49 -17.36 37.19
C LEU A 18 -16.41 -16.45 37.78
N LEU A 19 -15.90 -16.75 38.98
CA LEU A 19 -14.78 -16.04 39.60
C LEU A 19 -13.51 -16.09 38.73
N TYR A 20 -13.13 -17.27 38.23
CA TYR A 20 -11.97 -17.42 37.34
C TYR A 20 -12.15 -16.66 36.01
N ALA A 21 -13.35 -16.66 35.43
CA ALA A 21 -13.64 -15.91 34.22
C ALA A 21 -13.46 -14.39 34.42
N VAL A 22 -13.88 -13.86 35.57
CA VAL A 22 -13.69 -12.45 35.92
C VAL A 22 -12.21 -12.12 36.09
N ILE A 23 -11.43 -12.98 36.76
CA ILE A 23 -9.99 -12.77 36.93
C ILE A 23 -9.26 -12.75 35.58
N ILE A 24 -9.59 -13.67 34.67
CA ILE A 24 -9.00 -13.71 33.31
C ILE A 24 -9.37 -12.46 32.53
N ALA A 25 -10.62 -12.00 32.61
CA ALA A 25 -11.05 -10.76 31.98
C ALA A 25 -10.23 -9.57 32.51
N ILE A 26 -10.07 -9.42 33.82
CA ILE A 26 -9.27 -8.35 34.42
C ILE A 26 -7.82 -8.41 33.91
N ILE A 27 -7.20 -9.59 33.85
CA ILE A 27 -5.84 -9.74 33.33
C ILE A 27 -5.76 -9.32 31.86
N PHE A 28 -6.74 -9.72 31.04
CA PHE A 28 -6.80 -9.35 29.63
C PHE A 28 -6.91 -7.84 29.44
N PHE A 29 -7.84 -7.18 30.15
CA PHE A 29 -8.08 -5.74 30.03
C PHE A 29 -6.94 -4.90 30.62
N VAL A 30 -6.33 -5.33 31.73
CA VAL A 30 -5.27 -4.56 32.42
C VAL A 30 -3.89 -4.79 31.83
N PHE A 31 -3.58 -5.97 31.29
CA PHE A 31 -2.24 -6.29 30.80
C PHE A 31 -2.19 -6.49 29.29
N ILE A 32 -3.10 -7.26 28.69
CA ILE A 32 -2.99 -7.62 27.27
C ILE A 32 -3.36 -6.44 26.37
N LEU A 33 -4.46 -5.75 26.64
CA LEU A 33 -4.86 -4.57 25.85
C LEU A 33 -3.78 -3.47 25.80
N PRO A 34 -3.19 -2.98 26.92
CA PRO A 34 -2.18 -1.94 26.84
C PRO A 34 -0.89 -2.40 26.15
N ILE A 35 -0.58 -3.70 26.15
CA ILE A 35 0.56 -4.24 25.38
C ILE A 35 0.26 -4.19 23.88
N LEU A 36 -0.95 -4.56 23.46
CA LEU A 36 -1.37 -4.51 22.06
C LEU A 36 -1.45 -3.07 21.54
N GLU A 37 -2.01 -2.15 22.32
CA GLU A 37 -2.09 -0.73 21.96
C GLU A 37 -0.70 -0.11 21.79
N LYS A 38 0.25 -0.40 22.68
CA LYS A 38 1.63 0.10 22.55
C LYS A 38 2.29 -0.36 21.25
N LYS A 39 2.13 -1.64 20.89
CA LYS A 39 2.68 -2.16 19.64
C LYS A 39 2.03 -1.52 18.41
N HIS A 40 0.71 -1.34 18.44
CA HIS A 40 0.00 -0.67 17.35
C HIS A 40 0.45 0.78 17.20
N LEU A 41 0.62 1.49 18.31
CA LEU A 41 1.09 2.88 18.31
C LEU A 41 2.52 2.98 17.76
N GLU A 42 3.41 2.05 18.14
CA GLU A 42 4.77 1.99 17.60
C GLU A 42 4.78 1.77 16.08
N GLU A 43 3.97 0.84 15.56
CA GLU A 43 3.84 0.60 14.13
C GLU A 43 3.29 1.83 13.40
N GLU A 44 2.26 2.49 13.94
CA GLU A 44 1.72 3.73 13.37
C GLU A 44 2.74 4.86 13.37
N MET A 45 3.52 5.02 14.45
CA MET A 45 4.58 6.04 14.52
C MET A 45 5.66 5.78 13.47
N VAL A 46 6.10 4.53 13.29
CA VAL A 46 7.09 4.17 12.25
C VAL A 46 6.53 4.46 10.85
N VAL A 47 5.27 4.11 10.57
CA VAL A 47 4.65 4.42 9.27
C VAL A 47 4.52 5.94 9.07
N LYS A 48 4.14 6.68 10.11
CA LYS A 48 4.00 8.14 10.08
C LYS A 48 5.34 8.84 9.84
N GLU A 49 6.41 8.43 10.52
CA GLU A 49 7.77 8.96 10.30
C GLU A 49 8.24 8.71 8.86
N ASN A 50 7.95 7.52 8.31
CA ASN A 50 8.26 7.21 6.91
C ASN A 50 7.47 8.10 5.92
N MET A 51 6.28 8.58 6.28
CA MET A 51 5.49 9.51 5.47
C MET A 51 5.89 10.98 5.67
N GLU A 52 6.40 11.38 6.83
CA GLU A 52 6.89 12.75 7.07
C GLU A 52 8.12 13.08 6.20
N SER A 53 8.92 12.07 5.87
CA SER A 53 9.99 12.20 4.87
C SER A 53 9.49 12.71 3.50
N LEU A 54 8.23 12.41 3.14
CA LEU A 54 7.59 12.90 1.91
C LEU A 54 7.11 14.35 2.07
N LYS A 55 6.64 14.78 3.25
CA LYS A 55 6.23 16.17 3.52
C LYS A 55 7.39 17.16 3.47
N ASN A 56 8.57 16.76 3.93
CA ASN A 56 9.76 17.61 3.92
C ASN A 56 10.46 17.65 2.55
N SER A 57 10.08 16.79 1.61
CA SER A 57 10.51 16.85 0.22
C SER A 57 9.77 17.97 -0.52
N LYS A 58 10.34 19.18 -0.53
CA LYS A 58 9.83 20.34 -1.28
C LYS A 58 9.73 20.12 -2.80
N LYS A 59 10.16 18.96 -3.32
CA LYS A 59 10.21 18.68 -4.76
C LYS A 59 9.78 17.23 -5.06
N ILE A 60 8.58 16.85 -4.63
CA ILE A 60 7.94 15.65 -5.16
C ILE A 60 7.66 15.89 -6.64
N ARG A 61 8.40 15.18 -7.50
CA ARG A 61 8.23 15.21 -8.95
C ARG A 61 6.89 14.52 -9.28
N LYS A 62 5.86 15.33 -9.56
CA LYS A 62 4.53 14.84 -9.94
C LYS A 62 4.51 14.62 -11.44
N LEU A 63 4.31 13.36 -11.84
CA LEU A 63 4.17 13.03 -13.25
C LEU A 63 2.78 13.39 -13.79
N ASP A 64 1.75 13.38 -12.95
CA ASP A 64 0.35 13.68 -13.32
C ASP A 64 0.14 15.12 -13.84
N THR A 65 1.05 16.05 -13.49
CA THR A 65 1.04 17.42 -14.03
C THR A 65 1.77 17.55 -15.39
N ASN A 66 2.37 16.47 -15.90
CA ASN A 66 3.06 16.50 -17.19
C ASN A 66 2.06 16.54 -18.36
N LYS A 67 2.54 17.00 -19.52
CA LYS A 67 1.73 17.13 -20.74
C LYS A 67 1.18 15.77 -21.17
N CYS A 68 -0.13 15.73 -21.43
CA CYS A 68 -0.79 14.60 -22.06
C CYS A 68 -0.91 14.88 -23.56
N SER A 69 -0.60 13.88 -24.39
CA SER A 69 -0.76 13.99 -25.83
C SER A 69 -1.04 12.62 -26.43
N THR A 70 -1.81 12.60 -27.51
CA THR A 70 -1.99 11.41 -28.36
C THR A 70 -0.66 10.93 -28.90
N ASP A 71 0.28 11.82 -29.23
CA ASP A 71 1.59 11.46 -29.80
C ASP A 71 2.46 10.62 -28.86
N CYS A 72 2.18 10.68 -27.57
CA CYS A 72 2.88 9.93 -26.53
C CYS A 72 2.30 8.53 -26.29
N CYS A 73 1.17 8.18 -26.92
CA CYS A 73 0.62 6.82 -26.88
C CYS A 73 1.38 5.83 -27.77
N ASN A 74 2.47 6.24 -28.43
CA ASN A 74 3.20 5.48 -29.46
C ASN A 74 3.85 4.16 -28.96
N HIS A 75 3.59 3.76 -27.71
CA HIS A 75 4.03 2.50 -27.09
C HIS A 75 2.85 1.64 -26.60
N THR A 76 1.61 1.95 -26.99
CA THR A 76 0.49 1.01 -26.83
C THR A 76 0.81 -0.27 -27.61
N GLN A 77 0.47 -1.43 -27.04
CA GLN A 77 0.67 -2.73 -27.71
C GLN A 77 -0.07 -2.83 -29.06
N TRP A 78 -1.01 -1.92 -29.32
CA TRP A 78 -1.82 -1.87 -30.52
C TRP A 78 -1.59 -0.54 -31.26
N PRO A 79 -1.19 -0.57 -32.54
CA PRO A 79 -1.03 0.65 -33.33
C PRO A 79 -2.42 1.22 -33.68
N VAL A 80 -2.63 2.50 -33.38
CA VAL A 80 -3.88 3.20 -33.73
C VAL A 80 -3.71 3.83 -35.12
N PRO A 81 -4.67 3.70 -36.06
CA PRO A 81 -4.48 4.08 -37.47
C PRO A 81 -4.22 5.59 -37.71
N HIS A 82 -4.57 6.45 -36.76
CA HIS A 82 -4.52 7.92 -36.90
C HIS A 82 -3.26 8.52 -36.28
N MET A 83 -2.30 7.68 -35.91
CA MET A 83 -1.21 8.06 -35.04
C MET A 83 0.01 8.56 -35.83
N PRO A 84 0.66 9.67 -35.43
CA PRO A 84 1.83 10.14 -36.14
C PRO A 84 3.00 9.16 -36.01
N ASN A 85 3.54 8.73 -37.16
CA ASN A 85 4.66 7.81 -37.27
C ASN A 85 5.98 8.33 -36.65
N LYS A 86 6.06 9.61 -36.28
CA LYS A 86 7.24 10.21 -35.65
C LYS A 86 7.16 10.10 -34.13
N LYS A 87 8.04 9.26 -33.58
CA LYS A 87 8.30 9.23 -32.14
C LYS A 87 8.94 10.55 -31.71
N PRO A 88 8.40 11.26 -30.71
CA PRO A 88 9.08 12.43 -30.16
C PRO A 88 10.38 11.97 -29.48
N SER A 89 11.53 12.50 -29.88
CA SER A 89 12.86 12.05 -29.39
C SER A 89 13.07 12.23 -27.88
N LYS A 90 12.33 13.16 -27.27
CA LYS A 90 12.46 13.54 -25.86
C LYS A 90 11.60 12.70 -24.92
N TYR A 91 10.55 12.07 -25.43
CA TYR A 91 9.55 11.38 -24.62
C TYR A 91 9.57 9.89 -24.93
N ILE A 92 9.52 9.11 -23.87
CA ILE A 92 9.24 7.69 -23.95
C ILE A 92 7.74 7.52 -23.85
N GLY A 93 7.18 6.63 -24.65
CA GLY A 93 5.78 6.26 -24.50
C GLY A 93 5.55 5.54 -23.17
N SER A 94 4.38 5.78 -22.62
CA SER A 94 3.91 5.24 -21.36
C SER A 94 2.52 4.64 -21.59
N ASN A 95 2.16 3.66 -20.79
CA ASN A 95 0.79 3.11 -20.71
C ASN A 95 -0.11 3.90 -19.76
N LEU A 96 0.40 5.00 -19.18
CA LEU A 96 -0.38 5.89 -18.33
C LEU A 96 -1.28 6.76 -19.21
N MET A 97 -2.60 6.62 -19.06
CA MET A 97 -3.60 7.46 -19.72
C MET A 97 -3.98 8.64 -18.84
N CYS A 98 -4.18 9.80 -19.48
CA CYS A 98 -4.71 10.98 -18.82
C CYS A 98 -6.23 11.04 -18.98
N ASN A 99 -6.94 11.29 -17.88
CA ASN A 99 -8.39 11.43 -17.89
C ASN A 99 -8.72 12.94 -17.79
N GLY A 100 -8.93 13.60 -18.93
CA GLY A 100 -9.16 15.06 -19.00
C GLY A 100 -9.31 15.61 -20.43
N ASN A 101 -9.43 16.93 -20.58
CA ASN A 101 -9.65 17.63 -21.87
C ASN A 101 -8.60 17.25 -22.93
N GLY A 102 -8.99 16.41 -23.88
CA GLY A 102 -8.18 16.02 -25.04
C GLY A 102 -7.69 14.58 -25.07
N GLY A 103 -7.83 13.81 -23.97
CA GLY A 103 -7.44 12.40 -23.92
C GLY A 103 -5.97 12.12 -24.29
N GLY A 104 -5.59 10.84 -24.33
CA GLY A 104 -4.25 10.42 -24.73
C GLY A 104 -3.36 9.98 -23.56
N CYS A 105 -2.07 9.83 -23.84
CA CYS A 105 -1.13 9.21 -22.92
C CYS A 105 -0.20 10.24 -22.31
N LEU A 106 0.24 9.94 -21.09
CA LEU A 106 1.17 10.77 -20.38
C LEU A 106 2.54 10.77 -21.08
N CYS A 107 3.02 11.94 -21.46
CA CYS A 107 4.36 12.09 -22.02
C CYS A 107 5.40 12.02 -20.90
N VAL A 108 6.03 10.86 -20.76
CA VAL A 108 7.04 10.61 -19.73
C VAL A 108 8.43 10.88 -20.32
N THR A 109 9.30 11.61 -19.63
CA THR A 109 10.70 11.75 -20.09
C THR A 109 11.55 10.56 -19.61
N LYS A 110 12.74 10.39 -20.18
CA LYS A 110 13.67 9.36 -19.72
C LYS A 110 14.02 9.55 -18.23
N GLU A 111 14.21 10.80 -17.79
CA GLU A 111 14.50 11.08 -16.39
C GLU A 111 13.31 10.79 -15.47
N ASP A 112 12.06 10.90 -15.95
CA ASP A 112 10.87 10.56 -15.17
C ASP A 112 10.82 9.05 -14.93
N LYS A 113 11.08 8.25 -15.96
CA LYS A 113 11.14 6.79 -15.83
C LYS A 113 12.29 6.33 -14.96
N ASP A 114 13.46 6.95 -15.08
CA ASP A 114 14.59 6.64 -14.21
C ASP A 114 14.33 7.03 -12.76
N TYR A 115 13.59 8.11 -12.52
CA TYR A 115 13.13 8.47 -11.18
C TYR A 115 12.14 7.44 -10.63
N LEU A 116 11.18 6.98 -11.43
CA LEU A 116 10.21 5.96 -11.02
C LEU A 116 10.86 4.60 -10.74
N SER A 117 11.79 4.14 -11.58
CA SER A 117 12.47 2.85 -11.41
C SER A 117 13.30 2.79 -10.13
N LYS A 118 13.86 3.93 -9.70
CA LYS A 118 14.66 4.05 -8.49
C LYS A 118 13.83 4.16 -7.21
N ARG A 119 12.58 4.64 -7.29
CA ARG A 119 11.74 4.98 -6.12
C ARG A 119 11.36 3.78 -5.25
N GLY A 120 11.38 2.56 -5.80
CA GLY A 120 11.00 1.33 -5.09
C GLY A 120 12.10 0.28 -4.96
N LYS A 121 13.37 0.61 -5.24
CA LYS A 121 14.47 -0.37 -5.40
C LYS A 121 14.19 -1.49 -6.45
N ASN A 122 13.14 -1.35 -7.25
CA ASN A 122 12.79 -2.26 -8.36
C ASN A 122 13.80 -2.27 -9.51
N PHE A 123 14.82 -1.40 -9.49
CA PHE A 123 15.95 -1.47 -10.40
C PHE A 123 16.90 -2.63 -10.09
N LEU A 124 16.83 -3.21 -8.88
CA LEU A 124 17.59 -4.39 -8.53
C LEU A 124 17.02 -5.60 -9.29
N PRO A 125 17.87 -6.42 -9.93
CA PRO A 125 17.39 -7.65 -10.56
C PRO A 125 16.72 -8.51 -9.49
N CYS A 126 15.57 -9.11 -9.84
CA CYS A 126 14.99 -10.14 -9.00
C CYS A 126 16.01 -11.28 -8.90
N THR A 127 16.55 -11.52 -7.70
CA THR A 127 17.30 -12.74 -7.41
C THR A 127 16.35 -13.91 -7.60
N LYS A 128 16.63 -14.75 -8.60
CA LYS A 128 15.91 -16.01 -8.82
C LYS A 128 16.18 -16.99 -7.69
#